data_AF-A0A0B5BEC1-F1
#
_entry.id   AF-A0A0B5BEC1-F1
#
_cell.length_a   1.000
_cell.length_b   1.000
_cell.length_c   1.000
_cell.angle_alpha   90.00
_cell.angle_beta   90.00
_cell.angle_gamma   90.00
#
_symmetry.space_group_name_H-M   'P 1'
#
loop_
_entity.id
_entity.type
_entity.pdbx_description
1 polymer ?
#
loop_
_entity_poly.entity_id
_entity_poly.type
_entity_poly.pdbx_seq_one_letter_code
_entity_poly.pdbx_strand_id
1 'polypeptide(L)'
;MTRLSDILAAAEERYRLLLEEASTLLRNFDTAAPEDFDEMMVRRQGIIDDIQKIDEELATLSKEPPFPAGSDDGDALGRFRATREEATRRIVEMDSLVIALARERIGRLQQEMSALGRGKTALHGYERSGREQHHKFNDTV
;
A
#
# COMPACT_ATOMS: atom_id res chain seq x y z
N MET A 1 -25.73 1.98 -27.66
CA MET A 1 -24.85 1.51 -26.58
C MET A 1 -25.75 1.09 -25.43
N THR A 2 -25.61 -0.15 -24.98
CA THR A 2 -26.44 -0.71 -23.90
C THR A 2 -25.89 -0.20 -22.56
N ARG A 3 -26.77 0.09 -21.60
CA ARG A 3 -26.38 0.55 -20.25
C ARG A 3 -25.29 -0.33 -19.59
N LEU A 4 -25.27 -1.62 -19.94
CA LEU A 4 -24.23 -2.56 -19.49
C LEU A 4 -22.85 -2.26 -20.08
N SER A 5 -22.74 -1.96 -21.39
CA SER A 5 -21.44 -1.69 -22.02
C SER A 5 -20.74 -0.50 -21.38
N ASP A 6 -21.51 0.52 -21.01
CA ASP A 6 -20.99 1.75 -20.41
C ASP A 6 -20.50 1.51 -18.98
N ILE A 7 -21.22 0.69 -18.20
CA ILE A 7 -20.82 0.30 -16.84
C ILE A 7 -19.55 -0.57 -16.87
N LEU A 8 -19.47 -1.53 -17.80
CA LEU A 8 -18.29 -2.38 -17.94
C LEU A 8 -17.05 -1.56 -18.34
N ALA A 9 -17.19 -0.64 -19.29
CA ALA A 9 -16.09 0.24 -19.68
C ALA A 9 -15.62 1.13 -18.51
N ALA A 10 -16.56 1.67 -17.72
CA ALA A 10 -16.22 2.42 -16.52
C ALA A 10 -15.50 1.54 -15.49
N ALA A 11 -15.94 0.30 -15.29
CA ALA A 11 -15.31 -0.64 -14.38
C ALA A 11 -13.88 -0.97 -14.78
N GLU A 12 -13.66 -1.30 -16.07
CA GLU A 12 -12.34 -1.60 -16.62
C GLU A 12 -11.36 -0.45 -16.42
N GLU A 13 -11.81 0.78 -16.65
CA GLU A 13 -10.99 1.96 -16.43
C GLU A 13 -10.61 2.13 -14.96
N ARG A 14 -11.52 1.86 -14.02
CA ARG A 14 -11.21 1.93 -12.58
C ARG A 14 -10.21 0.85 -12.15
N TYR A 15 -10.32 -0.37 -12.66
CA TYR A 15 -9.32 -1.40 -12.42
C TYR A 15 -7.96 -1.03 -13.03
N ARG A 16 -7.94 -0.42 -14.22
CA ARG A 16 -6.71 0.09 -14.85
C ARG A 16 -6.03 1.15 -13.99
N LEU A 17 -6.79 2.14 -13.51
CA LEU A 17 -6.30 3.20 -12.63
C LEU A 17 -5.79 2.62 -11.30
N LEU A 18 -6.50 1.66 -10.70
CA LEU A 18 -6.07 1.03 -9.46
C LEU A 18 -4.75 0.25 -9.63
N LEU A 19 -4.58 -0.42 -10.77
CA LEU A 19 -3.34 -1.10 -11.13
C LEU A 19 -2.18 -0.12 -11.33
N GLU A 20 -2.44 1.04 -11.96
CA GLU A 20 -1.46 2.11 -12.15
C GLU A 20 -1.02 2.72 -10.82
N GLU A 21 -1.95 2.97 -9.90
CA GLU A 21 -1.64 3.43 -8.53
C GLU A 21 -0.84 2.37 -7.75
N ALA A 22 -1.20 1.08 -7.85
CA ALA A 22 -0.43 -0.01 -7.24
C ALA A 22 1.02 -0.06 -7.75
N SER A 23 1.20 0.07 -9.06
CA SER A 23 2.53 0.09 -9.68
C SER A 23 3.33 1.32 -9.28
N THR A 24 2.68 2.49 -9.22
CA THR A 24 3.31 3.74 -8.81
C THR A 24 3.74 3.68 -7.35
N LEU A 25 2.90 3.13 -6.47
CA LEU A 25 3.20 2.90 -5.06
C LEU A 25 4.44 2.03 -4.89
N LEU A 26 4.48 0.89 -5.58
CA LEU A 26 5.63 -0.01 -5.52
C LEU A 26 6.90 0.67 -6.05
N ARG A 27 6.81 1.39 -7.17
CA ARG A 27 7.97 2.06 -7.79
C ARG A 27 8.56 3.16 -6.91
N ASN A 28 7.70 3.93 -6.24
CA ASN A 28 8.10 5.11 -5.49
C ASN A 28 8.21 4.84 -3.99
N PHE A 29 8.01 3.60 -3.54
CA PHE A 29 7.98 3.23 -2.12
C PHE A 29 9.18 3.75 -1.32
N ASP A 30 10.39 3.66 -1.89
CA ASP A 30 11.62 4.06 -1.22
C ASP A 30 11.90 5.57 -1.31
N THR A 31 11.28 6.27 -2.26
CA THR A 31 11.59 7.68 -2.58
C THR A 31 10.49 8.65 -2.20
N ALA A 32 9.26 8.18 -2.02
CA ALA A 32 8.12 9.02 -1.66
C ALA A 32 8.29 9.61 -0.26
N ALA A 33 7.94 10.89 -0.11
CA ALA A 33 7.78 11.47 1.21
C ALA A 33 6.55 10.86 1.91
N PRO A 34 6.49 10.88 3.25
CA PRO A 34 5.32 10.40 3.98
C PRO A 34 4.01 11.06 3.52
N GLU A 35 4.05 12.35 3.22
CA GLU A 35 2.89 13.13 2.76
C GLU A 35 2.41 12.65 1.39
N ASP A 36 3.33 12.37 0.46
CA ASP A 36 3.01 11.82 -0.86
C ASP A 36 2.35 10.43 -0.74
N PHE A 37 2.83 9.63 0.21
CA PHE A 37 2.29 8.29 0.48
C PHE A 37 0.84 8.36 0.98
N ASP A 38 0.54 9.28 1.89
CA ASP A 38 -0.82 9.50 2.39
C ASP A 38 -1.76 9.94 1.25
N GLU A 39 -1.31 10.87 0.40
CA GLU A 39 -2.08 11.29 -0.78
C GLU A 39 -2.34 10.14 -1.76
N MET A 40 -1.34 9.29 -2.01
CA MET A 40 -1.47 8.08 -2.83
C MET A 40 -2.52 7.12 -2.24
N MET A 41 -2.48 6.89 -0.92
CA MET A 41 -3.44 6.03 -0.24
C MET A 41 -4.87 6.58 -0.31
N VAL A 42 -5.05 7.89 -0.17
CA VAL A 42 -6.37 8.54 -0.31
C VAL A 42 -6.92 8.40 -1.73
N ARG A 43 -6.12 8.68 -2.77
CA ARG A 43 -6.55 8.50 -4.17
C ARG A 43 -6.95 7.06 -4.44
N ARG A 44 -6.13 6.12 -3.97
CA ARG A 44 -6.35 4.70 -4.15
C ARG A 44 -7.63 4.21 -3.46
N GLN A 45 -7.92 4.70 -2.24
CA GLN A 45 -9.18 4.41 -1.56
C GLN A 45 -10.39 4.93 -2.35
N GLY A 46 -10.31 6.14 -2.90
CA GLY A 46 -11.38 6.70 -3.74
C GLY A 46 -11.67 5.84 -4.98
N ILE A 47 -10.65 5.25 -5.60
CA ILE A 47 -10.83 4.32 -6.73
C ILE A 47 -11.53 3.03 -6.26
N ILE A 48 -11.13 2.48 -5.11
CA ILE A 48 -11.75 1.28 -4.53
C ILE A 48 -13.24 1.53 -4.24
N ASP A 49 -13.57 2.67 -3.65
CA ASP A 49 -14.96 3.04 -3.36
C ASP A 49 -15.80 3.15 -4.64
N ASP A 50 -15.22 3.68 -5.72
CA ASP A 50 -15.89 3.75 -7.02
C ASP A 50 -16.07 2.36 -7.66
N ILE A 51 -15.09 1.46 -7.53
CA ILE A 51 -15.23 0.06 -7.97
C ILE A 51 -16.37 -0.64 -7.21
N GLN A 52 -16.47 -0.44 -5.90
CA GLN A 52 -17.53 -1.04 -5.07
C GLN A 52 -18.92 -0.58 -5.52
N LYS A 53 -19.11 0.72 -5.79
CA LYS A 53 -20.37 1.23 -6.34
C LYS A 53 -20.72 0.58 -7.68
N ILE A 54 -19.73 0.41 -8.55
CA ILE A 54 -19.94 -0.24 -9.85
C ILE A 54 -20.32 -1.72 -9.67
N ASP A 55 -19.68 -2.44 -8.76
CA ASP A 55 -20.03 -3.82 -8.44
C ASP A 55 -21.47 -3.92 -7.88
N GLU A 56 -21.91 -2.97 -7.07
CA GLU A 56 -23.31 -2.87 -6.61
C GLU A 56 -24.30 -2.62 -7.76
N GLU A 57 -23.96 -1.72 -8.69
CA GLU A 57 -24.77 -1.46 -9.88
C GLU A 57 -24.88 -2.71 -10.78
N LEU A 58 -23.75 -3.40 -11.02
CA LEU A 58 -23.70 -4.65 -11.77
C LEU A 58 -24.51 -5.77 -11.09
N ALA A 59 -24.43 -5.88 -9.76
CA ALA A 59 -25.23 -6.84 -8.99
C ALA A 59 -26.74 -6.53 -9.09
N THR A 60 -27.11 -5.26 -9.17
CA THR A 60 -28.50 -4.82 -9.32
C THR A 60 -29.05 -5.16 -10.71
N LEU A 61 -28.24 -5.00 -11.77
CA LEU A 61 -28.57 -5.43 -13.13
C LEU A 61 -28.65 -6.96 -13.26
N SER A 62 -27.86 -7.69 -12.49
CA SER A 62 -27.81 -9.16 -12.49
C SER A 62 -29.02 -9.84 -11.80
N LYS A 63 -29.97 -9.07 -11.26
CA LYS A 63 -31.24 -9.58 -10.71
C LYS A 63 -32.29 -9.84 -11.80
N GLU A 64 -32.03 -9.40 -13.03
CA GLU A 64 -32.75 -9.83 -14.22
C GLU A 64 -32.31 -11.26 -14.61
N PRO A 65 -33.15 -12.05 -15.32
CA PRO A 65 -32.77 -13.40 -15.73
C PRO A 65 -31.41 -13.39 -16.44
N PRO A 66 -30.54 -14.38 -16.17
CA PRO A 66 -29.15 -14.36 -16.62
C PRO A 66 -29.09 -14.15 -18.13
N PHE A 67 -28.17 -13.28 -18.56
CA PHE A 67 -27.88 -13.13 -19.98
C PHE A 67 -27.61 -14.51 -20.58
N PRO A 68 -28.33 -14.91 -21.63
CA PRO A 68 -28.14 -16.23 -22.21
C PRO A 68 -26.67 -16.38 -22.65
N ALA A 69 -26.06 -17.52 -22.32
CA ALA A 69 -24.70 -17.82 -22.74
C ALA A 69 -24.60 -17.74 -24.28
N GLY A 70 -23.61 -17.00 -24.77
CA GLY A 70 -23.45 -16.71 -26.21
C GLY A 70 -24.22 -15.47 -26.71
N SER A 71 -24.78 -14.65 -25.81
CA SER A 71 -25.18 -13.28 -26.15
C SER A 71 -23.99 -12.32 -26.07
N ASP A 72 -24.02 -11.24 -26.85
CA ASP A 72 -22.97 -10.20 -26.84
C ASP A 72 -22.72 -9.65 -25.42
N ASP A 73 -23.78 -9.45 -24.63
CA ASP A 73 -23.73 -8.98 -23.25
C ASP A 73 -23.12 -10.04 -22.30
N GLY A 74 -23.44 -11.32 -22.50
CA GLY A 74 -22.88 -12.43 -21.73
C GLY A 74 -21.38 -12.62 -21.97
N ASP A 75 -20.96 -12.51 -23.23
CA ASP A 75 -19.55 -12.59 -23.60
C ASP A 75 -18.75 -11.37 -23.11
N ALA A 76 -19.36 -10.17 -23.12
CA ALA A 76 -18.75 -8.97 -22.56
C ALA A 76 -18.55 -9.09 -21.04
N LEU A 77 -19.55 -9.58 -20.31
CA LEU A 77 -19.43 -9.87 -18.87
C LEU A 77 -18.37 -10.94 -18.57
N GLY A 78 -18.29 -11.99 -19.41
CA GLY A 78 -17.27 -13.02 -19.29
C GLY A 78 -15.85 -12.47 -19.43
N ARG A 79 -15.60 -11.66 -20.48
CA ARG A 79 -14.31 -10.99 -20.69
C ARG A 79 -13.97 -10.05 -19.54
N PHE A 80 -14.93 -9.24 -19.10
CA PHE A 80 -14.75 -8.32 -17.98
C PHE A 80 -14.33 -9.06 -16.69
N ARG A 81 -15.00 -10.17 -16.35
CA ARG A 81 -14.66 -10.97 -15.16
C ARG A 81 -13.23 -11.51 -15.20
N ALA A 82 -12.77 -11.97 -16.36
CA ALA A 82 -11.40 -12.43 -16.54
C ALA A 82 -10.39 -11.29 -16.37
N THR A 83 -10.64 -10.13 -16.99
CA THR A 83 -9.81 -8.93 -16.84
C THR A 83 -9.76 -8.47 -15.37
N ARG A 84 -10.90 -8.47 -14.70
CA ARG A 84 -11.02 -8.14 -13.28
C ARG A 84 -10.17 -9.05 -12.41
N GLU A 85 -10.29 -10.37 -12.60
CA GLU A 85 -9.55 -11.35 -11.80
C GLU A 85 -8.04 -11.16 -11.96
N GLU A 86 -7.57 -10.96 -13.20
CA GLU A 86 -6.16 -10.73 -13.47
C GLU A 86 -5.67 -9.40 -12.89
N ALA A 87 -6.43 -8.32 -13.03
CA ALA A 87 -6.10 -7.03 -12.43
C ALA A 87 -6.01 -7.12 -10.91
N THR A 88 -7.00 -7.74 -10.25
CA THR A 88 -7.01 -7.95 -8.80
C THR A 88 -5.81 -8.76 -8.34
N ARG A 89 -5.47 -9.85 -9.04
CA ARG A 89 -4.31 -10.68 -8.71
C ARG A 89 -3.02 -9.85 -8.71
N ARG A 90 -2.81 -9.06 -9.76
CA ARG A 90 -1.61 -8.21 -9.90
C ARG A 90 -1.57 -7.10 -8.85
N ILE A 91 -2.71 -6.49 -8.51
CA ILE A 91 -2.79 -5.49 -7.44
C ILE A 91 -2.36 -6.11 -6.11
N VAL A 92 -2.91 -7.27 -5.75
CA VAL A 92 -2.58 -7.98 -4.49
C VAL A 92 -1.11 -8.37 -4.44
N GLU A 93 -0.52 -8.80 -5.56
CA GLU A 93 0.90 -9.10 -5.66
C GLU A 93 1.76 -7.87 -5.37
N MET A 94 1.47 -6.73 -6.01
CA MET A 94 2.20 -5.48 -5.79
C MET A 94 2.05 -4.97 -4.36
N ASP A 95 0.84 -5.02 -3.79
CA ASP A 95 0.60 -4.61 -2.41
C ASP A 95 1.37 -5.49 -1.42
N SER A 96 1.45 -6.79 -1.68
CA SER A 96 2.22 -7.72 -0.86
C SER A 96 3.71 -7.40 -0.87
N LEU A 97 4.25 -6.99 -2.02
CA LEU A 97 5.64 -6.54 -2.15
C LEU A 97 5.88 -5.23 -1.37
N VAL A 98 4.98 -4.24 -1.50
CA VAL A 98 5.06 -2.99 -0.74
C VAL A 98 5.06 -3.26 0.77
N ILE A 99 4.18 -4.15 1.25
CA ILE A 99 4.12 -4.53 2.67
C ILE A 99 5.42 -5.20 3.12
N ALA A 100 6.00 -6.08 2.29
CA ALA A 100 7.26 -6.74 2.60
C ALA A 100 8.41 -5.72 2.74
N LEU A 101 8.52 -4.78 1.80
CA LEU A 101 9.52 -3.70 1.84
C LEU A 101 9.34 -2.80 3.07
N ALA A 102 8.09 -2.45 3.40
CA ALA A 102 7.78 -1.67 4.58
C ALA A 102 8.20 -2.34 5.89
N ARG A 103 7.93 -3.65 6.01
CA ARG A 103 8.35 -4.43 7.19
C ARG A 103 9.87 -4.46 7.33
N GLU A 104 10.59 -4.65 6.23
CA GLU A 104 12.05 -4.64 6.23
C GLU A 104 12.60 -3.27 6.68
N ARG A 105 12.06 -2.17 6.14
CA ARG A 105 12.45 -0.81 6.49
C ARG A 105 12.19 -0.49 7.97
N ILE A 106 11.02 -0.87 8.50
CA ILE A 106 10.71 -0.73 9.93
C ILE A 106 11.73 -1.50 10.78
N GLY A 107 12.07 -2.72 10.38
CA GLY A 107 13.09 -3.53 11.06
C GLY A 107 14.45 -2.84 11.11
N ARG A 108 14.91 -2.26 9.99
CA ARG A 108 16.17 -1.49 9.94
C ARG A 108 16.13 -0.26 10.86
N LEU A 109 15.05 0.52 10.81
CA LEU A 109 14.89 1.70 11.68
C LEU A 109 14.91 1.33 13.17
N GLN A 110 14.27 0.22 13.57
CA GLN A 110 14.31 -0.26 14.95
C GLN A 110 15.72 -0.63 15.41
N GLN A 111 16.52 -1.23 14.52
CA GLN A 111 17.93 -1.57 14.80
C GLN A 111 18.78 -0.32 14.96
N GLU A 112 18.61 0.67 14.08
CA GLU A 112 19.31 1.96 14.14
C GLU A 112 18.94 2.73 15.42
N MET A 113 17.66 2.82 15.76
CA MET A 113 17.21 3.45 17.01
C MET A 113 17.78 2.75 18.25
N SER A 114 17.85 1.43 18.24
CA SER A 114 18.46 0.65 19.32
C SER A 114 19.96 0.92 19.43
N ALA A 115 20.66 1.05 18.30
CA ALA A 115 22.07 1.40 18.27
C ALA A 115 22.33 2.82 18.80
N LEU A 116 21.50 3.79 18.41
CA LEU A 116 21.53 5.16 18.95
C LEU A 116 21.28 5.19 20.46
N GLY A 117 20.31 4.42 20.95
CA GLY A 117 20.04 4.27 22.38
C GLY A 117 21.26 3.77 23.15
N ARG A 118 21.91 2.70 22.66
CA ARG A 118 23.15 2.17 23.24
C ARG A 118 24.29 3.18 23.20
N GLY A 119 24.45 3.92 22.09
CA GLY A 119 25.45 4.98 21.95
C GLY A 119 25.26 6.10 22.96
N LYS A 120 24.02 6.55 23.18
CA LYS A 120 23.67 7.54 24.20
C LYS A 120 23.96 7.03 25.62
N THR A 121 23.63 5.78 25.92
CA THR A 121 23.96 5.15 27.21
C THR A 121 25.48 5.07 27.41
N ALA A 122 26.24 4.70 26.38
CA ALA A 122 27.69 4.66 26.44
C ALA A 122 28.29 6.06 26.72
N LEU A 123 27.83 7.09 26.00
CA LEU A 123 28.24 8.48 26.22
C LEU A 123 27.98 8.94 27.66
N HIS A 124 26.78 8.69 28.20
CA HIS A 124 26.49 9.02 29.60
C HIS A 124 27.33 8.22 30.59
N GLY A 125 27.70 6.98 30.28
CA GLY A 125 28.63 6.18 31.07
C GLY A 125 30.03 6.80 31.13
N TYR A 126 30.55 7.26 29.98
CA TYR A 126 31.83 7.97 29.92
C TYR A 126 31.78 9.30 30.67
N GLU A 127 30.73 10.11 30.51
CA GLU A 127 30.57 11.38 31.22
C GLU A 127 30.47 11.21 32.75
N ARG A 128 29.80 10.16 33.24
CA ARG A 128 29.74 9.84 34.68
C ARG A 128 31.08 9.38 35.22
N SER A 129 31.77 8.48 34.51
CA SER A 129 33.06 7.95 34.93
C SER A 129 34.17 9.02 34.94
N GLY A 130 34.11 10.00 34.03
CA GLY A 130 35.03 11.13 34.00
C GLY A 130 34.81 12.15 35.14
N ARG A 131 33.56 12.37 35.58
CA ARG A 131 33.28 13.27 36.72
C ARG A 131 33.65 12.67 38.08
N GLU A 132 33.59 11.35 38.24
CA GLU A 132 33.97 10.71 39.51
C GLU A 132 35.50 10.53 39.68
N GLN A 133 36.28 10.54 38.59
CA GLN A 133 37.74 10.41 38.68
C GLN A 133 38.46 11.72 39.05
N HIS A 134 37.86 12.89 38.83
CA HIS A 134 38.50 14.18 39.19
C HIS A 134 38.44 14.51 40.68
N HIS A 135 37.70 13.77 41.52
CA HIS A 135 37.59 14.04 42.96
C HIS A 135 38.47 13.15 43.86
N LYS A 136 39.24 12.19 43.31
CA LYS A 136 40.11 11.31 44.12
C LYS A 136 41.62 11.54 43.99
N PHE A 137 42.04 12.61 43.30
CA PHE A 137 43.46 12.91 43.09
C PHE A 137 44.02 14.05 43.94
N ASN A 138 43.31 14.49 44.99
CA ASN A 138 43.78 15.59 45.83
C ASN A 138 43.81 15.29 47.33
N ASP A 139 43.87 14.01 47.72
CA ASP A 139 43.89 13.58 49.13
C ASP A 139 45.07 12.64 49.48
N THR A 140 46.18 12.77 48.75
CA THR A 140 47.48 12.22 49.17
C THR A 140 48.59 13.12 48.64
N VAL A 141 49.00 14.10 49.46
CA VAL A 141 50.33 14.32 50.07
C VAL A 141 50.33 15.68 50.75
#